data_AF-A0AAU2PU65-F1
#
_entry.id   AF-A0AAU2PU65-F1
#
_cell.length_a   1.000
_cell.length_b   1.000
_cell.length_c   1.000
_cell.angle_alpha   90.00
_cell.angle_beta   90.00
_cell.angle_gamma   90.00
#
_symmetry.space_group_name_H-M   'P 1'
#
loop_
_entity.id
_entity.type
_entity.pdbx_description
1 polymer ?
#
loop_
_entity_poly.entity_id
_entity_poly.type
_entity_poly.pdbx_seq_one_letter_code
_entity_poly.pdbx_strand_id
1 'polypeptide(L)'
;MTGSEKQQQALLRRSAVLRSPLVPDAVAAEIARHDWESIECGCGRSAGHLMDAVRDAAEGHPSAFHALEGHVFFAEHLKPPAPAVCGVLMAVWAAHPPRQATREALLWTLLALLCTVDDGGTHEAGLHGQCAAFIRTGVDGFRRETAAAPGSGTAAYAEAILDILGMPA
;
A
#
# COMPACT_ATOMS: atom_id res chain seq x y z
N MET A 1 -1.00 35.08 25.96
CA MET A 1 -1.46 33.80 25.40
C MET A 1 -2.17 33.01 26.48
N THR A 2 -3.46 32.78 26.28
CA THR A 2 -4.34 32.02 27.17
C THR A 2 -4.16 30.51 26.98
N GLY A 3 -4.63 29.70 27.92
CA GLY A 3 -4.52 28.23 27.86
C GLY A 3 -5.21 27.62 26.63
N SER A 4 -6.29 28.24 26.16
CA SER A 4 -7.04 27.81 24.97
C SER A 4 -6.25 28.00 23.66
N GLU A 5 -5.51 29.11 23.53
CA GLU A 5 -4.66 29.37 22.35
C GLU A 5 -3.49 28.38 22.26
N LYS A 6 -2.91 27.96 23.39
CA LYS A 6 -1.87 26.93 23.43
C LYS A 6 -2.40 25.56 23.02
N GLN A 7 -3.62 25.22 23.44
CA GLN A 7 -4.25 23.94 23.12
C GLN A 7 -4.65 23.87 21.64
N GLN A 8 -5.13 24.99 21.07
CA GLN A 8 -5.45 25.10 19.65
C GLN A 8 -4.20 25.11 18.75
N GLN A 9 -3.11 25.77 19.18
CA GLN A 9 -1.81 25.65 18.49
C GLN A 9 -1.20 24.25 18.59
N ALA A 10 -1.38 23.53 19.71
CA ALA A 10 -0.91 22.15 19.86
C ALA A 10 -1.68 21.17 18.95
N LEU A 11 -2.99 21.37 18.80
CA LEU A 11 -3.84 20.63 17.87
C LEU A 11 -3.46 20.92 16.41
N LEU A 12 -3.29 22.20 16.05
CA LEU A 12 -2.86 22.61 14.71
C LEU A 12 -1.45 22.10 14.39
N ARG A 13 -0.52 22.10 15.35
CA ARG A 13 0.82 21.50 15.18
C ARG A 13 0.75 19.98 15.04
N ARG A 14 -0.10 19.29 15.80
CA ARG A 14 -0.35 17.85 15.60
C ARG A 14 -0.91 17.55 14.21
N SER A 15 -1.83 18.35 13.70
CA SER A 15 -2.38 18.21 12.34
C SER A 15 -1.37 18.59 11.25
N ALA A 16 -0.48 19.57 11.49
CA ALA A 16 0.56 19.98 10.55
C ALA A 16 1.75 19.01 10.50
N VAL A 17 2.05 18.31 11.60
CA VAL A 17 3.06 17.23 11.65
C VAL A 17 2.57 15.96 10.93
N LEU A 18 1.30 15.88 10.54
CA LEU A 18 0.68 14.72 9.90
C LEU A 18 0.55 14.82 8.36
N ARG A 19 0.98 15.92 7.73
CA ARG A 19 0.95 16.07 6.26
C ARG A 19 2.35 16.26 5.71
N SER A 20 2.93 15.17 5.22
CA SER A 20 4.12 15.27 4.36
C SER A 20 3.69 15.92 3.04
N PRO A 21 4.35 16.99 2.57
CA PRO A 21 4.03 17.61 1.28
C PRO A 21 4.31 16.66 0.10
N LEU A 22 4.99 15.54 0.35
CA LEU A 22 5.32 14.51 -0.62
C LEU A 22 4.24 13.42 -0.72
N VAL A 23 3.37 13.30 0.29
CA VAL A 23 2.28 12.31 0.30
C VAL A 23 0.99 12.98 -0.18
N PRO A 24 0.40 12.53 -1.30
CA PRO A 24 -0.89 13.07 -1.77
C PRO A 24 -1.99 12.93 -0.72
N ASP A 25 -2.91 13.90 -0.64
CA ASP A 25 -3.99 13.90 0.36
C ASP A 25 -4.82 12.60 0.34
N ALA A 26 -5.05 12.02 -0.85
CA ALA A 26 -5.77 10.75 -0.99
C ALA A 26 -5.02 9.56 -0.35
N VAL A 27 -3.69 9.55 -0.44
CA VAL A 27 -2.83 8.53 0.19
C VAL A 27 -2.82 8.71 1.70
N ALA A 28 -2.71 9.96 2.18
CA ALA A 28 -2.78 10.26 3.60
C ALA A 28 -4.14 9.89 4.20
N ALA A 29 -5.24 10.12 3.47
CA ALA A 29 -6.58 9.71 3.87
C ALA A 29 -6.72 8.18 3.95
N GLU A 30 -6.15 7.45 2.99
CA GLU A 30 -6.15 5.99 3.01
C GLU A 30 -5.33 5.44 4.20
N ILE A 31 -4.15 6.01 4.49
CA ILE A 31 -3.37 5.64 5.68
C ILE A 31 -4.19 5.85 6.96
N ALA A 32 -4.91 6.97 7.07
CA ALA A 32 -5.72 7.30 8.24
C ALA A 32 -7.00 6.46 8.38
N ARG A 33 -7.42 5.76 7.32
CA ARG A 33 -8.64 4.94 7.29
C ARG A 33 -8.50 3.66 8.12
N HIS A 34 -7.28 3.18 8.30
CA HIS A 34 -6.99 1.91 8.98
C HIS A 34 -6.64 2.13 10.45
N ASP A 35 -7.17 1.28 11.33
CA ASP A 35 -6.78 1.22 12.74
C ASP A 35 -5.55 0.32 12.92
N TRP A 36 -4.37 0.88 12.64
CA TRP A 36 -3.11 0.14 12.63
C TRP A 36 -2.76 -0.50 13.98
N GLU A 37 -3.23 0.06 15.09
CA GLU A 37 -2.93 -0.48 16.42
C GLU A 37 -3.73 -1.74 16.75
N SER A 38 -4.90 -1.94 16.13
CA SER A 38 -5.70 -3.15 16.35
C SER A 38 -5.33 -4.31 15.43
N ILE A 39 -4.54 -4.07 14.38
CA ILE A 39 -4.08 -5.12 13.46
C ILE A 39 -2.81 -5.78 14.03
N GLU A 40 -2.82 -7.10 14.20
CA GLU A 40 -1.63 -7.85 14.59
C GLU A 40 -0.67 -8.00 13.39
N CYS A 41 0.58 -7.59 13.54
CA CYS A 41 1.62 -7.79 12.55
C CYS A 41 2.18 -9.21 12.61
N GLY A 42 2.65 -9.75 11.48
CA GLY A 42 3.28 -11.08 11.41
C GLY A 42 4.49 -11.30 12.33
N CYS A 43 5.04 -10.23 12.92
CA CYS A 43 6.11 -10.28 13.92
C CYS A 43 5.61 -10.37 15.39
N GLY A 44 4.30 -10.39 15.62
CA GLY A 44 3.67 -10.46 16.95
C GLY A 44 3.49 -9.11 17.66
N ARG A 45 3.71 -7.99 16.97
CA ARG A 45 3.45 -6.61 17.46
C ARG A 45 2.19 -6.03 16.82
N SER A 46 1.69 -4.89 17.30
CA SER A 46 0.69 -4.12 16.54
C SER A 46 1.27 -3.59 15.22
N ALA A 47 0.45 -3.53 14.17
CA ALA A 47 0.85 -2.99 12.87
C ALA A 47 1.14 -1.48 12.92
N GLY A 48 0.80 -0.79 14.02
CA GLY A 48 1.22 0.59 14.29
C GLY A 48 2.74 0.78 14.14
N HIS A 49 3.54 -0.27 14.38
CA HIS A 49 4.98 -0.20 14.17
C HIS A 49 5.41 -0.08 12.69
N LEU A 50 4.53 -0.39 11.75
CA LEU A 50 4.81 -0.30 10.31
C LEU A 50 4.58 1.10 9.76
N MET A 51 4.00 2.01 10.54
CA MET A 51 3.57 3.32 10.07
C MET A 51 4.68 4.14 9.42
N ASP A 52 5.92 4.02 9.89
CA ASP A 52 7.05 4.72 9.28
C ASP A 52 7.38 4.13 7.90
N ALA A 53 7.43 2.81 7.76
CA ALA A 53 7.64 2.15 6.47
C ALA A 53 6.48 2.41 5.48
N VAL A 54 5.23 2.44 5.96
CA VAL A 54 4.06 2.76 5.15
C VAL A 54 4.12 4.20 4.65
N ARG A 55 4.54 5.15 5.49
CA ARG A 55 4.75 6.55 5.10
C ARG A 55 5.91 6.69 4.11
N ASP A 56 7.03 6.02 4.36
CA ASP A 56 8.17 6.04 3.43
C ASP A 56 7.80 5.46 2.05
N ALA A 57 7.00 4.40 2.02
CA ALA A 57 6.46 3.85 0.77
C ALA A 57 5.52 4.85 0.09
N ALA A 58 4.67 5.55 0.85
CA ALA A 58 3.80 6.60 0.36
C ALA A 58 4.54 7.82 -0.19
N GLU A 59 5.73 8.14 0.35
CA GLU A 59 6.65 9.15 -0.17
C GLU A 59 7.46 8.66 -1.39
N GLY A 60 7.40 7.35 -1.65
CA GLY A 60 7.99 6.72 -2.81
C GLY A 60 9.43 6.24 -2.61
N HIS A 61 9.86 5.97 -1.38
CA HIS A 61 11.16 5.38 -1.07
C HIS A 61 11.18 3.88 -1.45
N PRO A 62 11.97 3.45 -2.47
CA PRO A 62 11.93 2.06 -2.95
C PRO A 62 12.29 1.02 -1.86
N SER A 63 13.20 1.36 -0.95
CA SER A 63 13.58 0.47 0.17
C SER A 63 12.43 0.20 1.14
N ALA A 64 11.45 1.11 1.23
CA ALA A 64 10.32 0.95 2.12
C ALA A 64 9.37 -0.17 1.67
N PHE A 65 9.27 -0.40 0.36
CA PHE A 65 8.49 -1.51 -0.20
C PHE A 65 9.08 -2.87 0.19
N HIS A 66 10.41 -2.98 0.18
CA HIS A 66 11.10 -4.18 0.66
C HIS A 66 10.97 -4.36 2.17
N ALA A 67 10.91 -3.27 2.94
CA ALA A 67 10.71 -3.33 4.40
C ALA A 67 9.31 -3.87 4.80
N LEU A 68 8.37 -3.99 3.87
CA LEU A 68 7.06 -4.62 4.11
C LEU A 68 7.16 -6.16 4.08
N GLU A 69 8.19 -6.73 3.46
CA GLU A 69 8.44 -8.17 3.48
C GLU A 69 8.74 -8.65 4.91
N GLY A 70 8.23 -9.82 5.28
CA GLY A 70 8.28 -10.34 6.65
C GLY A 70 7.17 -9.81 7.57
N HIS A 71 6.56 -8.68 7.21
CA HIS A 71 5.50 -8.03 8.00
C HIS A 71 4.11 -8.16 7.38
N VAL A 72 4.05 -8.03 6.06
CA VAL A 72 2.82 -7.98 5.26
C VAL A 72 2.64 -9.28 4.48
N PHE A 73 3.73 -9.84 3.99
CA PHE A 73 3.80 -11.17 3.40
C PHE A 73 5.14 -11.81 3.75
N PHE A 74 5.19 -13.13 3.82
CA PHE A 74 6.44 -13.88 3.95
C PHE A 74 6.30 -15.23 3.25
N ALA A 75 7.23 -15.55 2.35
CA ALA A 75 7.10 -16.67 1.44
C ALA A 75 5.72 -16.67 0.75
N GLU A 76 4.94 -17.73 0.90
CA GLU A 76 3.65 -17.89 0.24
C GLU A 76 2.46 -17.40 1.06
N HIS A 77 2.68 -16.71 2.20
CA HIS A 77 1.60 -16.35 3.13
C HIS A 77 1.48 -14.85 3.36
N LEU A 78 0.25 -14.35 3.28
CA LEU A 78 -0.12 -13.02 3.77
C LEU A 78 -0.17 -12.99 5.29
N LYS A 79 0.06 -11.79 5.84
CA LYS A 79 -0.09 -11.47 7.25
C LYS A 79 -1.27 -10.50 7.42
N PRO A 80 -1.83 -10.39 8.64
CA PRO A 80 -3.02 -9.56 8.85
C PRO A 80 -2.93 -8.10 8.37
N PRO A 81 -1.76 -7.42 8.33
CA PRO A 81 -1.66 -6.07 7.76
C PRO A 81 -1.82 -5.99 6.24
N ALA A 82 -1.80 -7.10 5.51
CA ALA A 82 -1.79 -7.11 4.05
C ALA A 82 -2.91 -6.30 3.39
N PRO A 83 -4.19 -6.44 3.78
CA PRO A 83 -5.26 -5.67 3.16
C PRO A 83 -5.10 -4.16 3.36
N ALA A 84 -4.74 -3.71 4.57
CA ALA A 84 -4.56 -2.29 4.88
C ALA A 84 -3.39 -1.69 4.08
N VAL A 85 -2.26 -2.40 4.03
CA VAL A 85 -1.10 -1.99 3.24
C VAL A 85 -1.45 -1.98 1.75
N CYS A 86 -2.16 -2.98 1.25
CA CYS A 86 -2.59 -3.03 -0.15
C CYS A 86 -3.46 -1.82 -0.53
N GLY A 87 -4.40 -1.43 0.34
CA GLY A 87 -5.20 -0.20 0.16
C GLY A 87 -4.32 1.04 0.00
N VAL A 88 -3.32 1.23 0.87
CA VAL A 88 -2.37 2.35 0.78
C VAL A 88 -1.56 2.29 -0.52
N LEU A 89 -1.02 1.12 -0.89
CA LEU A 89 -0.24 0.94 -2.11
C LEU A 89 -1.07 1.27 -3.37
N MET A 90 -2.35 0.88 -3.38
CA MET A 90 -3.26 1.22 -4.48
C MET A 90 -3.60 2.72 -4.50
N ALA A 91 -3.69 3.38 -3.35
CA ALA A 91 -3.82 4.83 -3.30
C ALA A 91 -2.56 5.53 -3.87
N VAL A 92 -1.36 5.01 -3.56
CA VAL A 92 -0.10 5.50 -4.14
C VAL A 92 -0.11 5.31 -5.66
N TRP A 93 -0.51 4.13 -6.14
CA TRP A 93 -0.63 3.85 -7.58
C TRP A 93 -1.59 4.83 -8.28
N ALA A 94 -2.78 5.05 -7.70
CA ALA A 94 -3.78 5.97 -8.22
C ALA A 94 -3.30 7.43 -8.24
N ALA A 95 -2.32 7.79 -7.40
CA ALA A 95 -1.68 9.10 -7.41
C ALA A 95 -0.58 9.24 -8.50
N HIS A 96 -0.36 8.22 -9.33
CA HIS A 96 0.58 8.22 -10.45
C HIS A 96 2.01 8.58 -10.04
N PRO A 97 2.70 7.70 -9.28
CA PRO A 97 4.01 8.03 -8.74
C PRO A 97 5.00 8.27 -9.88
N PRO A 98 5.68 9.44 -9.92
CA PRO A 98 6.37 9.91 -11.12
C PRO A 98 7.72 9.21 -11.34
N ARG A 99 8.34 8.68 -10.29
CA ARG A 99 9.66 8.03 -10.36
C ARG A 99 9.54 6.57 -10.78
N GLN A 100 10.32 6.16 -11.78
CA GLN A 100 10.30 4.79 -12.31
C GLN A 100 10.63 3.75 -11.24
N ALA A 101 11.70 3.96 -10.46
CA ALA A 101 12.09 3.02 -9.39
C ALA A 101 10.98 2.82 -8.34
N THR A 102 10.21 3.87 -8.04
CA THR A 102 9.05 3.78 -7.14
C THR A 102 7.92 2.97 -7.77
N ARG A 103 7.60 3.21 -9.05
CA ARG A 103 6.58 2.41 -9.77
C ARG A 103 6.96 0.93 -9.82
N GLU A 104 8.21 0.63 -10.12
CA GLU A 104 8.72 -0.73 -10.21
C GLU A 104 8.65 -1.45 -8.86
N ALA A 105 9.13 -0.82 -7.78
CA ALA A 105 9.04 -1.37 -6.43
C ALA A 105 7.58 -1.59 -6.00
N LEU A 106 6.70 -0.62 -6.27
CA LEU A 106 5.27 -0.70 -5.98
C LEU A 106 4.60 -1.86 -6.73
N LEU A 107 4.79 -1.95 -8.05
CA LEU A 107 4.18 -3.02 -8.86
C LEU A 107 4.73 -4.40 -8.48
N TRP A 108 6.02 -4.52 -8.20
CA TRP A 108 6.60 -5.75 -7.69
C TRP A 108 5.96 -6.17 -6.36
N THR A 109 5.76 -5.23 -5.42
CA THR A 109 5.10 -5.53 -4.14
C THR A 109 3.64 -5.93 -4.31
N LEU A 110 2.88 -5.25 -5.19
CA LEU A 110 1.50 -5.63 -5.50
C LEU A 110 1.41 -7.03 -6.11
N LEU A 111 2.35 -7.37 -7.01
CA LEU A 111 2.46 -8.71 -7.57
C LEU A 111 2.77 -9.75 -6.49
N ALA A 112 3.74 -9.47 -5.60
CA ALA A 112 4.10 -10.36 -4.49
C ALA A 112 2.89 -10.65 -3.59
N LEU A 113 2.07 -9.63 -3.28
CA LEU A 113 0.84 -9.79 -2.50
C LEU A 113 -0.22 -10.66 -3.22
N LEU A 114 -0.26 -10.68 -4.55
CA LEU A 114 -1.19 -11.52 -5.31
C LEU A 114 -0.71 -12.96 -5.49
N CYS A 115 0.60 -13.17 -5.53
CA CYS A 115 1.21 -14.49 -5.71
C CYS A 115 1.17 -15.37 -4.45
N THR A 116 0.80 -14.83 -3.30
CA THR A 116 0.62 -15.64 -2.08
C THR A 116 -0.55 -16.61 -2.21
N VAL A 117 -0.46 -17.74 -1.53
CA VAL A 117 -1.54 -18.74 -1.47
C VAL A 117 -2.73 -18.14 -0.73
N ASP A 118 -3.93 -18.41 -1.25
CA ASP A 118 -5.19 -18.06 -0.58
C ASP A 118 -5.20 -18.71 0.82
N ASP A 119 -5.35 -17.88 1.84
CA ASP A 119 -5.29 -18.32 3.23
C ASP A 119 -6.56 -19.07 3.67
N GLY A 120 -7.58 -19.16 2.79
CA GLY A 120 -8.83 -19.87 3.07
C GLY A 120 -9.56 -19.28 4.28
N GLY A 121 -9.27 -18.02 4.62
CA GLY A 121 -9.78 -17.36 5.81
C GLY A 121 -11.32 -17.35 5.88
N THR A 122 -11.86 -17.59 7.08
CA THR A 122 -13.31 -17.75 7.32
C THR A 122 -14.11 -16.44 7.39
N HIS A 123 -13.48 -15.29 7.17
CA HIS A 123 -14.16 -13.99 7.04
C HIS A 123 -14.42 -13.68 5.56
N GLU A 124 -15.47 -12.89 5.26
CA GLU A 124 -15.86 -12.50 3.88
C GLU A 124 -14.63 -12.06 3.07
N ALA A 125 -14.19 -12.94 2.16
CA ALA A 125 -12.88 -12.95 1.50
C ALA A 125 -11.70 -12.98 2.50
N GLY A 126 -10.93 -14.07 2.52
CA GLY A 126 -9.66 -14.14 3.26
C GLY A 126 -8.68 -13.01 2.90
N LEU A 127 -7.50 -12.95 3.55
CA LEU A 127 -6.57 -11.83 3.33
C LEU A 127 -6.23 -11.64 1.85
N HIS A 128 -6.11 -12.75 1.11
CA HIS A 128 -5.87 -12.75 -0.33
C HIS A 128 -7.00 -12.07 -1.09
N GLY A 129 -8.24 -12.50 -0.86
CA GLY A 129 -9.40 -11.95 -1.55
C GLY A 129 -9.59 -10.45 -1.28
N GLN A 130 -9.28 -9.97 -0.08
CA GLN A 130 -9.29 -8.53 0.24
C GLN A 130 -8.19 -7.77 -0.50
N CYS A 131 -6.95 -8.30 -0.54
CA CYS A 131 -5.86 -7.70 -1.32
C CYS A 131 -6.21 -7.65 -2.81
N ALA A 132 -6.72 -8.75 -3.37
CA ALA A 132 -7.16 -8.81 -4.75
C ALA A 132 -8.30 -7.83 -5.04
N ALA A 133 -9.23 -7.61 -4.11
CA ALA A 133 -10.28 -6.61 -4.26
C ALA A 133 -9.72 -5.18 -4.39
N PHE A 134 -8.72 -4.80 -3.57
CA PHE A 134 -8.04 -3.52 -3.73
C PHE A 134 -7.33 -3.41 -5.06
N ILE A 135 -6.56 -4.42 -5.47
CA ILE A 135 -5.75 -4.37 -6.70
C ILE A 135 -6.64 -4.29 -7.94
N ARG A 136 -7.80 -4.96 -7.94
CA ARG A 136 -8.78 -4.86 -9.04
C ARG A 136 -9.26 -3.43 -9.30
N THR A 137 -9.20 -2.53 -8.32
CA THR A 137 -9.56 -1.12 -8.54
C THR A 137 -8.61 -0.38 -9.48
N GLY A 138 -7.39 -0.89 -9.67
CA GLY A 138 -6.34 -0.28 -10.49
C GLY A 138 -6.19 -0.82 -11.90
N VAL A 139 -7.09 -1.72 -12.36
CA VAL A 139 -6.98 -2.42 -13.65
C VAL A 139 -6.68 -1.48 -14.82
N ASP A 140 -7.41 -0.37 -14.94
CA ASP A 140 -7.18 0.58 -16.04
C ASP A 140 -5.81 1.28 -15.96
N GLY A 141 -5.28 1.45 -14.74
CA GLY A 141 -3.92 1.96 -14.54
C GLY A 141 -2.87 0.96 -15.03
N PHE A 142 -3.04 -0.33 -14.71
CA PHE A 142 -2.12 -1.38 -15.17
C PHE A 142 -2.11 -1.48 -16.69
N ARG A 143 -3.27 -1.48 -17.36
CA ARG A 143 -3.36 -1.47 -18.83
C ARG A 143 -2.67 -0.27 -19.47
N ARG A 144 -2.73 0.90 -18.82
CA ARG A 144 -2.00 2.08 -19.31
C ARG A 144 -0.49 1.89 -19.17
N GLU A 145 -0.02 1.29 -18.07
CA GLU A 145 1.42 1.02 -17.87
C GLU A 145 1.94 0.04 -18.93
N THR A 146 1.21 -1.05 -19.20
CA THR A 146 1.58 -2.05 -20.23
C THR A 146 1.67 -1.41 -21.61
N ALA A 147 0.68 -0.58 -21.97
CA ALA A 147 0.65 0.12 -23.25
C ALA A 147 1.71 1.23 -23.39
N ALA A 148 2.04 1.93 -22.30
CA ALA A 148 2.96 3.08 -22.34
C ALA A 148 4.43 2.68 -22.46
N ALA A 149 4.82 1.54 -21.89
CA ALA A 149 6.21 1.07 -21.91
C ALA A 149 6.34 -0.44 -22.16
N PRO A 150 5.91 -0.96 -23.33
CA PRO A 150 5.98 -2.39 -23.63
C PRO A 150 7.39 -2.97 -23.46
N GLY A 151 7.51 -4.14 -22.83
CA GLY A 151 8.78 -4.83 -22.60
C GLY A 151 9.64 -4.27 -21.46
N SER A 152 9.17 -3.24 -20.75
CA SER A 152 9.81 -2.76 -19.51
C SER A 152 9.50 -3.66 -18.31
N GLY A 153 10.29 -3.54 -17.24
CA GLY A 153 10.01 -4.25 -15.98
C GLY A 153 8.66 -3.88 -15.35
N THR A 154 8.27 -2.60 -15.42
CA THR A 154 6.97 -2.15 -14.91
C THR A 154 5.81 -2.71 -15.74
N ALA A 155 5.94 -2.75 -17.06
CA ALA A 155 4.97 -3.41 -17.93
C ALA A 155 4.86 -4.92 -17.61
N ALA A 156 5.98 -5.61 -17.45
CA ALA A 156 5.98 -7.04 -17.10
C ALA A 156 5.25 -7.32 -15.77
N TYR A 157 5.46 -6.51 -14.74
CA TYR A 157 4.72 -6.65 -13.48
C TYR A 157 3.23 -6.32 -13.63
N ALA A 158 2.88 -5.27 -14.38
CA ALA A 158 1.48 -4.91 -14.63
C ALA A 158 0.74 -5.99 -15.44
N GLU A 159 1.38 -6.60 -16.45
CA GLU A 159 0.86 -7.74 -17.21
C GLU A 159 0.61 -8.95 -16.30
N ALA A 160 1.58 -9.30 -15.45
CA ALA A 160 1.44 -10.42 -14.52
C ALA A 160 0.30 -10.20 -13.50
N ILE A 161 0.12 -8.97 -13.01
CA ILE A 161 -1.01 -8.62 -12.13
C ILE A 161 -2.34 -8.82 -12.86
N LEU A 162 -2.46 -8.36 -14.11
CA LEU A 162 -3.68 -8.51 -14.90
C LEU A 162 -4.00 -9.98 -15.17
N ASP A 163 -3.00 -10.79 -15.50
CA ASP A 163 -3.13 -12.24 -15.72
C ASP A 163 -3.63 -12.96 -14.47
N ILE A 164 -3.03 -12.72 -13.29
CA ILE A 164 -3.46 -13.32 -12.03
C ILE A 164 -4.89 -12.92 -11.67
N LEU A 165 -5.30 -11.68 -11.98
CA LEU A 165 -6.66 -11.22 -11.75
C LEU A 165 -7.68 -11.75 -12.78
N GLY A 166 -7.23 -12.48 -13.81
CA GLY A 166 -8.06 -12.96 -14.92
C GLY A 166 -8.58 -11.82 -15.81
N MET A 167 -7.84 -10.73 -15.91
CA MET A 167 -8.21 -9.53 -16.67
C MET A 167 -7.40 -9.45 -17.97
N PRO A 168 -8.01 -9.07 -19.10
CA PRO A 168 -7.26 -8.83 -20.32
C PRO A 168 -6.36 -7.60 -20.16
N ALA A 169 -5.12 -7.72 -20.66
CA ALA A 169 -4.14 -6.66 -20.82
C ALA A 169 -4.57 -5.58 -21.82
#